data_AF-A0A819KZV5-F1
#
_entry.id   AF-A0A819KZV5-F1
#
_cell.length_a   1.000
_cell.length_b   1.000
_cell.length_c   1.000
_cell.angle_alpha   90.00
_cell.angle_beta   90.00
_cell.angle_gamma   90.00
#
_symmetry.space_group_name_H-M   'P 1'
#
loop_
_entity.id
_entity.type
_entity.pdbx_description
1 polymer ?
#
loop_
_entity_poly.entity_id
_entity_poly.type
_entity_poly.pdbx_seq_one_letter_code
_entity_poly.pdbx_strand_id
1 'polypeptide(L)'
;LIVLEILQLLVDRRYYADKLCKIRILKDISQLGLPTETRKSRLFDIAFMKKFGHQFCSQLYKCILIENNTKKNFYAIYCLMNLVTIEANDQDVLVDVIHFCLEVQSAIIKMMDEDQQKLSKINYHCIHALIAAYFNLISKLYDITSFSRYVDQVS
;
A
#
# COMPACT_ATOMS: atom_id res chain seq x y z
N LEU A 1 -8.86 -4.87 12.12
CA LEU A 1 -9.25 -5.42 10.80
C LEU A 1 -10.51 -4.75 10.27
N ILE A 2 -11.64 -4.84 10.99
CA ILE A 2 -12.95 -4.27 10.59
C ILE A 2 -12.87 -2.82 10.08
N VAL A 3 -12.17 -1.93 10.79
CA VAL A 3 -12.03 -0.52 10.35
C VAL A 3 -11.35 -0.40 8.98
N LEU A 4 -10.32 -1.21 8.71
CA LEU A 4 -9.64 -1.21 7.40
C LEU A 4 -10.56 -1.73 6.29
N GLU A 5 -11.36 -2.76 6.58
CA GLU A 5 -12.32 -3.31 5.62
C GLU A 5 -13.46 -2.32 5.32
N ILE A 6 -13.95 -1.60 6.33
CA ILE A 6 -14.93 -0.51 6.12
C ILE A 6 -14.32 0.58 5.24
N LEU A 7 -13.08 1.01 5.51
CA LEU A 7 -12.40 2.01 4.70
C LEU A 7 -12.18 1.53 3.26
N GLN A 8 -11.83 0.26 3.05
CA GLN A 8 -11.75 -0.33 1.72
C GLN A 8 -13.09 -0.25 1.00
N LEU A 9 -14.19 -0.64 1.64
CA LEU A 9 -15.53 -0.55 1.03
C LEU A 9 -15.94 0.89 0.67
N LEU A 10 -15.50 1.87 1.45
CA LEU A 10 -15.76 3.29 1.18
C LEU A 10 -14.91 3.82 0.02
N VAL A 11 -13.68 3.33 -0.12
CA VAL A 11 -12.73 3.76 -1.16
C VAL A 11 -12.96 3.01 -2.48
N ASP A 12 -13.29 1.74 -2.42
CA ASP A 12 -13.42 0.85 -3.57
C ASP A 12 -14.67 1.18 -4.38
N ARG A 13 -14.52 2.04 -5.39
CA ARG A 13 -15.62 2.48 -6.24
C ARG A 13 -15.78 1.61 -7.47
N ARG A 14 -14.76 0.83 -7.83
CA ARG A 14 -14.73 -0.03 -9.02
C ARG A 14 -14.64 -1.52 -8.70
N TYR A 15 -14.79 -1.91 -7.44
CA TYR A 15 -14.77 -3.31 -6.98
C TYR A 15 -13.43 -4.00 -7.26
N TYR A 16 -12.33 -3.31 -6.99
CA TYR A 16 -10.97 -3.82 -7.14
C TYR A 16 -10.42 -4.52 -5.89
N ALA A 17 -11.11 -4.44 -4.74
CA ALA A 17 -10.65 -5.04 -3.50
C ALA A 17 -10.38 -6.55 -3.65
N ASP A 18 -11.25 -7.29 -4.34
CA ASP A 18 -11.09 -8.73 -4.57
C ASP A 18 -9.82 -9.07 -5.36
N LYS A 19 -9.37 -8.17 -6.23
CA LYS A 19 -8.17 -8.32 -7.06
C LYS A 19 -6.89 -7.94 -6.30
N LEU A 20 -7.03 -7.07 -5.29
CA LEU A 20 -5.97 -6.49 -4.47
C LEU A 20 -5.88 -7.09 -3.05
N CYS A 21 -6.68 -8.12 -2.76
CA CYS A 21 -6.80 -8.72 -1.42
C CYS A 21 -5.59 -9.56 -0.97
N LYS A 22 -4.55 -9.71 -1.80
CA LYS A 22 -3.36 -10.52 -1.50
C LYS A 22 -2.09 -9.78 -1.88
N ILE A 23 -1.14 -9.75 -0.95
CA ILE A 23 0.24 -9.33 -1.21
C ILE A 23 0.89 -10.38 -2.12
N ARG A 24 1.30 -9.96 -3.32
CA ARG A 24 2.01 -10.78 -4.30
C ARG A 24 2.82 -9.90 -5.24
N ILE A 25 3.90 -10.45 -5.79
CA ILE A 25 4.65 -9.83 -6.87
C ILE A 25 3.97 -10.21 -8.20
N LEU A 26 3.50 -9.20 -8.92
CA LEU A 26 2.89 -9.33 -10.24
C LEU A 26 3.98 -9.33 -11.30
N LYS A 27 3.89 -10.30 -12.23
CA LYS A 27 4.74 -10.32 -13.43
C LYS A 27 4.22 -9.37 -14.49
N ASP A 28 2.91 -9.23 -14.59
CA ASP A 28 2.19 -8.41 -15.57
C ASP A 28 0.94 -7.80 -14.92
N ILE A 29 0.66 -6.52 -15.22
CA ILE A 29 -0.55 -5.82 -14.75
C ILE A 29 -1.83 -6.46 -15.28
N SER A 30 -1.78 -7.11 -16.44
CA SER A 30 -2.89 -7.84 -17.06
C SER A 30 -3.47 -8.91 -16.14
N GLN A 31 -2.68 -9.42 -15.18
CA GLN A 31 -3.12 -10.39 -14.17
C GLN A 31 -4.19 -9.84 -13.21
N LEU A 32 -4.31 -8.52 -13.10
CA LEU A 32 -5.37 -7.87 -12.32
C LEU A 32 -6.64 -7.63 -13.16
N GLY A 33 -6.56 -7.72 -14.48
CA GLY A 33 -7.67 -7.37 -15.37
C GLY A 33 -8.22 -5.97 -15.09
N LEU A 34 -7.35 -5.01 -14.79
CA LEU A 34 -7.71 -3.60 -14.70
C LEU A 34 -7.87 -3.04 -16.12
N PRO A 35 -8.79 -2.09 -16.36
CA PRO A 35 -8.88 -1.40 -17.64
C PRO A 35 -7.56 -0.69 -17.97
N THR A 36 -7.15 -0.71 -19.25
CA THR A 36 -5.90 -0.10 -19.74
C THR A 36 -5.80 1.41 -19.45
N GLU A 37 -6.94 2.10 -19.34
CA GLU A 37 -7.00 3.47 -18.82
C GLU A 37 -7.60 3.47 -17.40
N THR A 38 -6.75 3.48 -16.37
CA THR A 38 -7.19 3.84 -15.02
C THR A 38 -7.47 5.34 -14.98
N ARG A 39 -8.69 5.73 -15.34
CA ARG A 39 -9.15 7.10 -15.09
C ARG A 39 -9.46 7.28 -13.61
N LYS A 40 -9.24 8.51 -13.12
CA LYS A 40 -9.71 8.96 -11.80
C LYS A 40 -11.17 8.56 -11.62
N SER A 41 -11.47 7.96 -10.47
CA SER A 41 -12.87 7.71 -10.13
C SER A 41 -13.57 9.05 -9.89
N ARG A 42 -14.68 9.28 -10.61
CA ARG A 42 -15.50 10.49 -10.45
C ARG A 42 -16.06 10.65 -9.03
N LEU A 43 -16.08 9.56 -8.27
CA LEU A 43 -16.62 9.48 -6.92
C LEU A 43 -15.52 9.44 -5.84
N PHE A 44 -14.24 9.44 -6.23
CA PHE A 44 -13.16 9.54 -5.25
C PHE A 44 -12.96 10.99 -4.82
N ASP A 45 -13.10 11.23 -3.52
CA ASP A 45 -12.90 12.55 -2.95
C ASP A 45 -11.40 12.85 -2.81
N ILE A 46 -10.84 13.38 -3.89
CA ILE A 46 -9.44 13.79 -3.92
C ILE A 46 -9.15 14.92 -2.93
N ALA A 47 -10.13 15.78 -2.65
CA ALA A 47 -9.94 16.90 -1.74
C ALA A 47 -9.78 16.40 -0.30
N PHE A 48 -10.44 15.30 0.04
CA PHE A 48 -10.18 14.58 1.29
C PHE A 48 -8.71 14.16 1.39
N MET A 49 -8.15 13.49 0.37
CA MET A 49 -6.74 13.06 0.42
C MET A 49 -5.78 14.24 0.49
N LYS A 50 -6.02 15.32 -0.25
CA LYS A 50 -5.16 16.52 -0.18
C LYS A 50 -5.20 17.21 1.18
N LYS A 51 -6.35 17.17 1.88
CA LYS A 51 -6.52 17.80 3.19
C LYS A 51 -6.12 16.90 4.35
N PHE A 52 -6.35 15.59 4.24
CA PHE A 52 -6.25 14.62 5.32
C PHE A 52 -5.27 13.47 5.05
N GLY A 53 -4.52 13.51 3.95
CA GLY A 53 -3.59 12.46 3.53
C GLY A 53 -2.52 12.16 4.57
N HIS A 54 -2.00 13.18 5.24
CA HIS A 54 -1.04 13.00 6.32
C HIS A 54 -1.65 12.24 7.52
N GLN A 55 -2.86 12.60 7.98
CA GLN A 55 -3.52 11.86 9.05
C GLN A 55 -3.86 10.43 8.62
N PHE A 56 -4.24 10.23 7.35
CA PHE A 56 -4.48 8.92 6.79
C PHE A 56 -3.22 8.04 6.85
N CYS A 57 -2.09 8.51 6.33
CA CYS A 57 -0.80 7.80 6.39
C CYS A 57 -0.34 7.57 7.84
N SER A 58 -0.50 8.56 8.72
CA SER A 58 -0.20 8.41 10.15
C SER A 58 -1.03 7.30 10.81
N GLN A 59 -2.31 7.18 10.43
CA GLN A 59 -3.17 6.13 10.95
C GLN A 59 -2.80 4.75 10.40
N LEU A 60 -2.43 4.66 9.11
CA LEU A 60 -1.89 3.43 8.53
C LEU A 60 -0.60 3.00 9.22
N TYR A 61 0.30 3.95 9.52
CA TYR A 61 1.53 3.68 10.27
C TYR A 61 1.23 3.03 11.62
N LYS A 62 0.30 3.62 12.39
CA LYS A 62 -0.14 3.05 13.67
C LYS A 62 -0.73 1.66 13.50
N CYS A 63 -1.50 1.43 12.44
CA CYS A 63 -2.03 0.09 12.12
C CYS A 63 -0.93 -0.91 11.82
N ILE A 64 0.17 -0.52 11.16
CA ILE A 64 1.33 -1.38 10.88
C ILE A 64 2.04 -1.80 12.18
N LEU A 65 2.19 -0.87 13.11
CA LEU A 65 2.92 -1.09 14.37
C LEU A 65 2.13 -1.86 15.45
N ILE A 66 0.92 -2.34 15.15
CA ILE A 66 0.17 -3.17 16.10
C ILE A 66 0.85 -4.53 16.26
N GLU A 67 1.23 -4.90 17.48
CA GLU A 67 2.00 -6.12 17.78
C GLU A 67 1.24 -7.40 17.40
N ASN A 68 -0.07 -7.44 17.64
CA ASN A 68 -0.93 -8.59 17.36
C ASN A 68 -1.46 -8.65 15.92
N ASN A 69 -0.83 -7.90 14.99
CA ASN A 69 -1.21 -7.97 13.58
C ASN A 69 -1.07 -9.40 13.02
N THR A 70 -2.12 -9.83 12.33
CA THR A 70 -2.07 -11.07 11.54
C THR A 70 -1.74 -10.75 10.09
N LYS A 71 -1.40 -11.77 9.28
CA LYS A 71 -1.22 -11.63 7.83
C LYS A 71 -2.42 -10.95 7.14
N LYS A 72 -3.64 -11.20 7.62
CA LYS A 72 -4.86 -10.56 7.08
C LYS A 72 -4.87 -9.05 7.28
N ASN A 73 -4.32 -8.57 8.40
CA ASN A 73 -4.20 -7.12 8.64
C ASN A 73 -3.29 -6.48 7.60
N PHE A 74 -2.14 -7.09 7.30
CA PHE A 74 -1.24 -6.59 6.26
C PHE A 74 -1.87 -6.64 4.87
N TYR A 75 -2.62 -7.69 4.54
CA TYR A 75 -3.40 -7.73 3.29
C TYR A 75 -4.43 -6.61 3.20
N ALA A 76 -5.08 -6.29 4.31
CA ALA A 76 -6.03 -5.18 4.35
C ALA A 76 -5.35 -3.81 4.16
N ILE A 77 -4.19 -3.60 4.79
CA ILE A 77 -3.40 -2.37 4.62
C ILE A 77 -2.93 -2.25 3.17
N TYR A 78 -2.37 -3.33 2.61
CA TYR A 78 -1.96 -3.40 1.20
C TYR A 78 -3.11 -3.06 0.26
N CYS A 79 -4.26 -3.72 0.42
CA CYS A 79 -5.44 -3.47 -0.41
C CYS A 79 -5.87 -2.00 -0.36
N LEU A 80 -5.93 -1.42 0.85
CA LEU A 80 -6.34 -0.03 1.03
C LEU A 80 -5.35 0.96 0.38
N MET A 81 -4.04 0.74 0.50
CA MET A 81 -3.03 1.57 -0.16
C MET A 81 -3.19 1.54 -1.68
N ASN A 82 -3.34 0.35 -2.27
CA ASN A 82 -3.50 0.22 -3.72
C ASN A 82 -4.82 0.82 -4.22
N LEU A 83 -5.91 0.63 -3.46
CA LEU A 83 -7.20 1.23 -3.76
C LEU A 83 -7.12 2.76 -3.76
N VAL A 84 -6.48 3.36 -2.74
CA VAL A 84 -6.28 4.81 -2.70
C VAL A 84 -5.48 5.28 -3.92
N THR A 85 -4.37 4.63 -4.26
CA THR A 85 -3.55 4.99 -5.42
C THR A 85 -4.32 4.89 -6.74
N ILE A 86 -5.02 3.77 -6.97
CA ILE A 86 -5.75 3.50 -8.22
C ILE A 86 -7.00 4.39 -8.34
N GLU A 87 -7.75 4.58 -7.25
CA GLU A 87 -9.01 5.34 -7.25
C GLU A 87 -8.78 6.85 -7.28
N ALA A 88 -7.76 7.35 -6.58
CA ALA A 88 -7.35 8.75 -6.67
C ALA A 88 -6.84 9.08 -8.07
N ASN A 89 -6.01 8.21 -8.65
CA ASN A 89 -5.30 8.43 -9.92
C ASN A 89 -4.72 9.84 -10.02
N ASP A 90 -4.02 10.26 -8.96
CA ASP A 90 -3.45 11.58 -8.78
C ASP A 90 -2.00 11.45 -8.35
N GLN A 91 -1.14 12.28 -8.95
CA GLN A 91 0.30 12.19 -8.75
C GLN A 91 0.71 12.62 -7.34
N ASP A 92 0.04 13.62 -6.75
CA ASP A 92 0.36 14.06 -5.38
C ASP A 92 0.05 12.94 -4.39
N VAL A 93 -1.12 12.31 -4.55
CA VAL A 93 -1.52 11.15 -3.72
C VAL A 93 -0.56 9.97 -3.91
N LEU A 94 -0.13 9.68 -5.14
CA LEU A 94 0.85 8.63 -5.41
C LEU A 94 2.18 8.91 -4.69
N VAL A 95 2.69 10.15 -4.79
CA VAL A 95 3.93 10.57 -4.13
C VAL A 95 3.80 10.46 -2.61
N ASP A 96 2.69 10.89 -2.04
CA ASP A 96 2.43 10.79 -0.59
C ASP A 96 2.46 9.34 -0.10
N VAL A 97 1.85 8.40 -0.85
CA VAL A 97 1.84 6.98 -0.49
C VAL A 97 3.23 6.35 -0.68
N ILE A 98 3.97 6.74 -1.72
CA ILE A 98 5.38 6.30 -1.91
C ILE A 98 6.24 6.79 -0.74
N HIS A 99 6.12 8.07 -0.37
CA HIS A 99 6.88 8.66 0.74
C HIS A 99 6.56 7.93 2.05
N PHE A 100 5.28 7.67 2.32
CA PHE A 100 4.84 6.84 3.44
C PHE A 100 5.50 5.45 3.46
N CYS A 101 5.57 4.75 2.32
CA CYS A 101 6.22 3.44 2.24
C CYS A 101 7.71 3.51 2.64
N LEU A 102 8.41 4.54 2.17
CA LEU A 102 9.83 4.76 2.47
C LEU A 102 10.04 5.13 3.94
N GLU A 103 9.16 5.94 4.52
CA GLU A 103 9.17 6.27 5.95
C GLU A 103 8.97 5.02 6.81
N VAL A 104 7.98 4.18 6.48
CA VAL A 104 7.74 2.90 7.17
C VAL A 104 8.99 2.02 7.10
N GLN A 105 9.57 1.86 5.92
CA GLN A 105 10.75 1.02 5.74
C GLN A 105 11.95 1.54 6.55
N SER A 106 12.20 2.84 6.52
CA SER A 106 13.28 3.49 7.29
C SER A 106 13.08 3.30 8.79
N ALA A 107 11.85 3.49 9.29
CA ALA A 107 11.53 3.29 10.70
C ALA A 107 11.75 1.83 11.13
N ILE A 108 11.37 0.87 10.29
CA ILE A 108 11.52 -0.55 10.57
C ILE A 108 12.98 -0.97 10.63
N ILE A 109 13.80 -0.52 9.68
CA ILE A 109 15.25 -0.80 9.68
C ILE A 109 15.88 -0.26 10.98
N LYS A 110 15.57 0.98 11.37
CA LYS A 110 16.07 1.55 12.63
C LYS A 110 15.65 0.75 13.86
N MET A 111 14.40 0.30 13.93
CA MET A 111 13.93 -0.54 15.04
C MET A 111 14.66 -1.89 15.12
N MET A 112 15.05 -2.45 13.97
CA MET A 112 15.84 -3.68 13.90
C MET A 112 17.29 -3.44 14.35
N ASP A 113 17.90 -2.32 13.95
CA ASP A 113 19.29 -1.98 14.30
C ASP A 113 19.46 -1.62 15.78
N GLU A 114 18.44 -1.00 16.40
CA GLU A 114 18.47 -0.56 17.81
C GLU A 114 18.02 -1.65 18.81
N ASP A 115 17.81 -2.90 18.37
CA ASP A 115 17.26 -4.01 19.16
C ASP A 115 15.93 -3.66 19.90
N GLN A 116 15.21 -2.65 19.41
CA GLN A 116 13.89 -2.26 19.92
C GLN A 116 12.81 -3.18 19.35
N GLN A 117 12.88 -4.48 19.68
CA GLN A 117 11.96 -5.52 19.20
C GLN A 117 10.54 -5.33 19.79
N LYS A 118 9.82 -4.33 19.28
CA LYS A 118 8.39 -4.12 19.54
C LYS A 118 7.51 -5.02 18.68
N LEU A 119 8.03 -5.52 17.56
CA LEU A 119 7.29 -6.34 16.61
C LEU A 119 7.91 -7.72 16.48
N SER A 120 7.08 -8.73 16.17
CA SER A 120 7.58 -10.07 15.85
C SER A 120 8.34 -10.09 14.52
N LYS A 121 9.27 -11.04 14.34
CA LYS A 121 9.97 -11.29 13.06
C LYS A 121 9.00 -11.48 11.88
N ILE A 122 7.84 -12.08 12.14
CA ILE A 122 6.81 -12.30 11.11
C ILE A 122 6.22 -10.96 10.65
N ASN A 123 5.97 -10.02 11.57
CA ASN A 123 5.47 -8.70 11.22
C ASN A 123 6.47 -7.94 10.36
N TYR A 124 7.76 -7.97 10.69
CA TYR A 124 8.82 -7.37 9.87
C TYR A 124 8.80 -7.90 8.42
N HIS A 125 8.80 -9.22 8.24
CA HIS A 125 8.71 -9.80 6.89
C HIS A 125 7.42 -9.43 6.17
N CYS A 126 6.28 -9.36 6.88
CA CYS A 126 5.01 -8.94 6.28
C CYS A 126 5.05 -7.47 5.82
N ILE A 127 5.72 -6.59 6.56
CA ILE A 127 5.87 -5.18 6.20
C ILE A 127 6.76 -5.05 4.95
N HIS A 128 7.91 -5.72 4.92
CA HIS A 128 8.77 -5.72 3.74
C HIS A 128 8.05 -6.27 2.50
N ALA A 129 7.34 -7.39 2.64
CA ALA A 129 6.56 -7.97 1.56
C ALA A 129 5.45 -7.03 1.07
N LEU A 130 4.78 -6.32 1.99
CA LEU A 130 3.76 -5.32 1.67
C LEU A 130 4.33 -4.18 0.82
N ILE A 131 5.46 -3.62 1.24
CA ILE A 131 6.11 -2.49 0.56
C ILE A 131 6.63 -2.94 -0.82
N ALA A 132 7.28 -4.09 -0.91
CA ALA A 132 7.76 -4.64 -2.17
C ALA A 132 6.61 -4.89 -3.16
N ALA A 133 5.50 -5.47 -2.69
CA ALA A 133 4.32 -5.68 -3.53
C ALA A 133 3.65 -4.38 -3.96
N TYR A 134 3.65 -3.33 -3.12
CA TYR A 134 3.13 -2.02 -3.47
C TYR A 134 3.98 -1.38 -4.58
N PHE A 135 5.32 -1.37 -4.42
CA PHE A 135 6.23 -0.86 -5.45
C PHE A 135 6.16 -1.64 -6.75
N ASN A 136 5.99 -2.95 -6.67
CA ASN A 136 5.75 -3.79 -7.84
C ASN A 136 4.48 -3.37 -8.58
N LEU A 137 3.37 -3.16 -7.86
CA LEU A 137 2.12 -2.75 -8.48
C LEU A 137 2.26 -1.39 -9.18
N ILE A 138 2.76 -0.36 -8.49
CA ILE A 138 2.87 0.97 -9.09
C ILE A 138 3.86 1.01 -10.25
N SER A 139 4.92 0.20 -10.21
CA SER A 139 5.87 0.08 -11.32
C SER A 139 5.17 -0.39 -12.59
N LYS A 140 4.24 -1.33 -12.46
CA LYS A 140 3.45 -1.87 -13.58
C LYS A 140 2.26 -0.99 -13.96
N LEU A 141 1.69 -0.22 -13.04
CA LEU A 141 0.58 0.69 -13.32
C LEU A 141 1.03 1.96 -14.07
N TYR A 142 2.20 2.48 -13.75
CA TYR A 142 2.70 3.76 -14.27
C TYR A 142 3.91 3.61 -15.20
N ASP A 143 4.25 2.38 -15.59
CA ASP A 143 5.44 2.04 -16.40
C ASP A 143 6.75 2.63 -15.84
N ILE A 144 6.85 2.75 -14.51
CA ILE A 144 8.05 3.28 -13.84
C ILE A 144 9.10 2.18 -13.75
N THR A 145 10.05 2.19 -14.68
CA THR A 145 11.11 1.17 -14.81
C THR A 145 12.07 1.14 -13.61
N SER A 146 12.27 2.28 -12.93
CA SER A 146 13.13 2.38 -11.74
C SER A 146 12.61 1.57 -10.54
N PHE A 147 11.28 1.52 -10.33
CA PHE A 147 10.70 0.73 -9.25
C PHE A 147 10.75 -0.78 -9.51
N SER A 148 10.69 -1.21 -10.78
CA SER A 148 10.83 -2.63 -11.13
C SER A 148 12.19 -3.17 -10.66
N ARG A 149 13.27 -2.40 -10.87
CA ARG A 149 14.62 -2.78 -10.44
C ARG A 149 14.76 -2.83 -8.92
N TYR A 150 14.09 -1.95 -8.20
CA TYR A 150 14.09 -1.96 -6.73
C TYR A 150 13.43 -3.22 -6.18
N VAL A 151 12.29 -3.62 -6.75
CA VAL A 151 11.58 -4.85 -6.34
C VAL A 151 12.43 -6.10 -6.55
N ASP A 152 13.17 -6.16 -7.66
CA ASP A 152 14.08 -7.28 -7.96
C ASP A 152 15.27 -7.36 -6.97
N GLN A 153 15.61 -6.26 -6.29
CA GLN A 153 16.69 -6.22 -5.30
C GLN A 153 16.23 -6.58 -3.87
N VAL A 154 14.93 -6.45 -3.59
CA VAL A 154 14.37 -6.56 -2.22
C VAL A 154 13.47 -7.80 -2.08
N SER A 155 13.04 -8.42 -3.19
CA SER A 155 12.32 -9.71 -3.20
C SER A 155 13.28 -10.89 -3.19
#